data_AF-J2T7E3-F1
#
_entry.id   AF-J2T7E3-F1
#
_cell.length_a   1.000
_cell.length_b   1.000
_cell.length_c   1.000
_cell.angle_alpha   90.00
_cell.angle_beta   90.00
_cell.angle_gamma   90.00
#
_symmetry.space_group_name_H-M   'P 1'
#
loop_
_entity.id
_entity.type
_entity.pdbx_description
1 polymer ?
#
loop_
_entity_poly.entity_id
_entity_poly.type
_entity_poly.pdbx_seq_one_letter_code
_entity_poly.pdbx_strand_id
1 'polypeptide(L)'
;MLSLARLADKPVTWLLQMVRQLFPDDSDLALVLRELLRRKKLEKTTRQRLETLLQTVVAQGSPKRMNAGINAALKARMFGANMAVRAGLLRETYRDFLESDEGPISCYQDWIALYGPSQRMAVLSFIEAALLTDISAQDPSCSRVEFGQLLARVTDLKRLRSADELFISQLLGDALICRHNANEPDWLVFLLGVLTYPDELDQLLLGALGERVLLSPHHERSTLLQKVRRHSLQLPPQLFADERAPLRLAEQFTRLADIAYAHECKERRRLGGCP
;
A
#
# COMPACT_ATOMS: atom_id res chain seq x y z
N MET A 1 -27.10 24.25 12.13
CA MET A 1 -27.31 23.86 10.71
C MET A 1 -28.58 24.43 10.05
N LEU A 2 -29.39 25.25 10.75
CA LEU A 2 -30.66 25.81 10.23
C LEU A 2 -30.61 27.31 9.86
N SER A 3 -29.43 27.96 9.83
CA SER A 3 -29.31 29.35 9.37
C SER A 3 -28.95 29.52 7.89
N LEU A 4 -28.85 28.43 7.11
CA LEU A 4 -28.67 28.53 5.65
C LEU A 4 -29.86 29.26 4.98
N ALA A 5 -31.02 29.29 5.63
CA ALA A 5 -32.19 30.04 5.18
C ALA A 5 -32.04 31.57 5.24
N ARG A 6 -31.08 32.12 6.02
CA ARG A 6 -30.79 33.57 6.05
C ARG A 6 -29.87 34.03 4.91
N LEU A 7 -29.54 33.16 3.96
CA LEU A 7 -28.58 33.43 2.88
C LEU A 7 -29.23 33.84 1.56
N ALA A 8 -30.52 34.22 1.59
CA ALA A 8 -31.30 34.63 0.41
C ALA A 8 -30.53 35.61 -0.51
N ASP A 9 -29.72 36.52 0.04
CA ASP A 9 -29.05 37.58 -0.74
C ASP A 9 -27.56 37.36 -1.06
N LYS A 10 -26.94 36.27 -0.61
CA LYS A 10 -25.49 36.06 -0.84
C LYS A 10 -25.21 35.37 -2.19
N PRO A 11 -24.15 35.73 -2.94
CA PRO A 11 -23.83 35.06 -4.20
C PRO A 11 -23.49 33.58 -3.97
N VAL A 12 -23.78 32.74 -4.98
CA VAL A 12 -23.54 31.28 -4.94
C VAL A 12 -22.07 30.95 -4.67
N THR A 13 -21.14 31.78 -5.15
CA THR A 13 -19.70 31.64 -4.91
C THR A 13 -19.33 31.79 -3.43
N TRP A 14 -19.94 32.74 -2.73
CA TRP A 14 -19.74 32.93 -1.29
C TRP A 14 -20.34 31.76 -0.49
N LEU A 15 -21.51 31.29 -0.89
CA LEU A 15 -22.12 30.09 -0.32
C LEU A 15 -21.20 28.89 -0.46
N LEU A 16 -20.65 28.66 -1.65
CA LEU A 16 -19.75 27.54 -1.90
C LEU A 16 -18.52 27.58 -1.00
N GLN A 17 -17.89 28.75 -0.83
CA GLN A 17 -16.77 28.92 0.11
C GLN A 17 -17.16 28.55 1.54
N MET A 18 -18.32 29.02 2.00
CA MET A 18 -18.80 28.72 3.36
C MET A 18 -19.11 27.22 3.54
N VAL A 19 -19.74 26.57 2.55
CA VAL A 19 -20.07 25.15 2.67
C VAL A 19 -18.82 24.27 2.60
N ARG A 20 -17.80 24.64 1.81
CA ARG A 20 -16.50 23.94 1.79
C ARG A 20 -15.73 24.01 3.11
N GLN A 21 -15.96 25.05 3.93
CA GLN A 21 -15.41 25.08 5.30
C GLN A 21 -16.07 24.04 6.21
N LEU A 22 -17.32 23.65 5.93
CA LEU A 22 -18.05 22.62 6.69
C LEU A 22 -17.82 21.21 6.13
N PHE A 23 -17.66 21.09 4.82
CA PHE A 23 -17.41 19.85 4.10
C PHE A 23 -16.20 20.03 3.18
N PRO A 24 -14.97 19.79 3.70
CA PRO A 24 -13.75 19.97 2.92
C PRO A 24 -13.59 18.96 1.77
N ASP A 25 -14.23 17.79 1.88
CA ASP A 25 -14.23 16.76 0.85
C ASP A 25 -15.43 16.96 -0.09
N ASP A 26 -15.14 17.17 -1.38
CA ASP A 26 -16.15 17.51 -2.37
C ASP A 26 -17.17 16.36 -2.61
N SER A 27 -16.82 15.09 -2.39
CA SER A 27 -17.78 13.98 -2.45
C SER A 27 -18.79 14.04 -1.30
N ASP A 28 -18.34 14.39 -0.09
CA ASP A 28 -19.24 14.57 1.06
C ASP A 28 -20.16 15.77 0.83
N LEU A 29 -19.62 16.87 0.30
CA LEU A 29 -20.40 18.05 -0.09
C LEU A 29 -21.46 17.69 -1.13
N ALA A 30 -21.09 16.96 -2.19
CA ALA A 30 -22.03 16.53 -3.22
C ALA A 30 -23.16 15.65 -2.64
N LEU A 31 -22.83 14.70 -1.75
CA LEU A 31 -23.84 13.86 -1.08
C LEU A 31 -24.80 14.66 -0.21
N VAL A 32 -24.28 15.60 0.58
CA VAL A 32 -25.12 16.47 1.42
C VAL A 32 -26.05 17.32 0.56
N LEU A 33 -25.56 17.90 -0.53
CA LEU A 33 -26.39 18.68 -1.45
C LEU A 33 -27.47 17.82 -2.12
N ARG A 34 -27.14 16.60 -2.57
CA ARG A 34 -28.11 15.63 -3.11
C ARG A 34 -29.18 15.29 -2.08
N GLU A 35 -28.80 15.06 -0.83
CA GLU A 35 -29.74 14.71 0.24
C GLU A 35 -30.63 15.90 0.65
N LEU A 36 -30.09 17.12 0.67
CA LEU A 36 -30.88 18.32 0.88
C LEU A 36 -31.93 18.47 -0.23
N LEU A 37 -31.54 18.29 -1.50
CA LEU A 37 -32.45 18.40 -2.66
C LEU A 37 -33.58 17.37 -2.66
N ARG A 38 -33.37 16.19 -2.07
CA ARG A 38 -34.41 15.15 -1.92
C ARG A 38 -35.53 15.56 -0.95
N ARG A 39 -35.34 16.58 -0.13
CA ARG A 39 -36.38 17.03 0.82
C ARG A 39 -37.58 17.63 0.07
N LYS A 40 -38.78 17.13 0.40
CA LYS A 40 -40.04 17.51 -0.27
C LYS A 40 -40.44 18.97 -0.06
N LYS A 41 -40.08 19.57 1.09
CA LYS A 41 -40.46 20.94 1.48
C LYS A 41 -39.29 21.92 1.30
N LEU A 42 -38.94 22.20 0.05
CA LEU A 42 -37.95 23.23 -0.30
C LEU A 42 -38.64 24.33 -1.12
N GLU A 43 -38.38 25.58 -0.74
CA GLU A 43 -38.79 26.75 -1.52
C GLU A 43 -38.10 26.73 -2.89
N LYS A 44 -38.80 27.15 -3.96
CA LYS A 44 -38.30 27.02 -5.34
C LYS A 44 -36.95 27.72 -5.55
N THR A 45 -36.79 28.91 -4.99
CA THR A 45 -35.55 29.70 -5.02
C THR A 45 -34.40 29.00 -4.31
N THR A 46 -34.67 28.41 -3.15
CA THR A 46 -33.68 27.64 -2.38
C THR A 46 -33.27 26.37 -3.13
N ARG A 47 -34.23 25.64 -3.72
CA ARG A 47 -33.95 24.46 -4.53
C ARG A 47 -33.04 24.80 -5.71
N GLN A 48 -33.37 25.85 -6.47
CA GLN A 48 -32.59 26.25 -7.64
C GLN A 48 -31.14 26.61 -7.26
N ARG A 49 -30.93 27.27 -6.11
CA ARG A 49 -29.58 27.59 -5.62
C ARG A 49 -28.79 26.36 -5.18
N LEU A 50 -29.44 25.40 -4.53
CA LEU A 50 -28.82 24.11 -4.18
C LEU A 50 -28.44 23.31 -5.43
N GLU A 51 -29.29 23.33 -6.47
CA GLU A 51 -28.99 22.72 -7.77
C GLU A 51 -27.78 23.40 -8.43
N THR A 52 -27.72 24.74 -8.46
CA THR A 52 -26.55 25.48 -8.99
C THR A 52 -25.28 25.16 -8.18
N LEU A 53 -25.36 25.08 -6.85
CA LEU A 53 -24.24 24.71 -6.00
C LEU A 53 -23.74 23.30 -6.33
N LEU A 54 -24.65 22.32 -6.40
CA LEU A 54 -24.31 20.94 -6.74
C LEU A 54 -23.66 20.85 -8.13
N GLN A 55 -24.24 21.52 -9.12
CA GLN A 55 -23.65 21.59 -10.47
C GLN A 55 -22.25 22.20 -10.44
N THR A 56 -22.04 23.26 -9.65
CA THR A 56 -20.72 23.90 -9.54
C THR A 56 -19.69 22.97 -8.91
N VAL A 57 -20.06 22.24 -7.84
CA VAL A 57 -19.18 21.26 -7.18
C VAL A 57 -18.82 20.12 -8.14
N VAL A 58 -19.80 19.57 -8.85
CA VAL A 58 -19.59 18.49 -9.82
C VAL A 58 -18.76 18.96 -11.02
N ALA A 59 -18.98 20.18 -11.52
CA ALA A 59 -18.23 20.72 -12.65
C ALA A 59 -16.78 21.08 -12.32
N GLN A 60 -16.50 21.42 -11.05
CA GLN A 60 -15.14 21.72 -10.59
C GLN A 60 -14.33 20.46 -10.22
N GLY A 61 -15.02 19.37 -9.87
CA GLY A 61 -14.39 18.11 -9.46
C GLY A 61 -14.15 17.14 -10.62
N SER A 62 -13.23 16.20 -10.42
CA SER A 62 -13.11 15.01 -11.28
C SER A 62 -14.30 14.07 -11.01
N PRO A 63 -15.13 13.71 -12.00
CA PRO A 63 -16.20 12.73 -11.82
C PRO A 63 -15.71 11.40 -11.24
N LYS A 64 -14.53 10.96 -11.66
CA LYS A 64 -13.87 9.74 -11.17
C LYS A 64 -13.55 9.84 -9.68
N ARG A 65 -12.82 10.87 -9.23
CA ARG A 65 -12.49 11.07 -7.79
C ARG A 65 -13.74 11.29 -6.94
N MET A 66 -14.72 12.00 -7.48
CA MET A 66 -15.99 12.28 -6.81
C MET A 66 -16.73 10.98 -6.52
N ASN A 67 -17.01 10.19 -7.55
CA ASN A 67 -17.73 8.92 -7.45
C ASN A 67 -16.94 7.90 -6.62
N ALA A 68 -15.63 7.77 -6.82
CA ALA A 68 -14.77 6.91 -6.03
C ALA A 68 -14.85 7.24 -4.53
N GLY A 69 -14.80 8.53 -4.20
CA GLY A 69 -14.95 9.00 -2.84
C GLY A 69 -16.31 8.64 -2.23
N ILE A 70 -17.40 8.82 -2.98
CA ILE A 70 -18.76 8.44 -2.56
C ILE A 70 -18.87 6.92 -2.34
N ASN A 71 -18.44 6.15 -3.34
CA ASN A 71 -18.63 4.70 -3.39
C ASN A 71 -17.77 3.98 -2.34
N ALA A 72 -16.57 4.48 -2.04
CA ALA A 72 -15.69 3.93 -1.01
C ALA A 72 -16.04 4.40 0.42
N ALA A 73 -16.91 5.40 0.60
CA ALA A 73 -17.07 6.09 1.90
C ALA A 73 -17.45 5.14 3.05
N LEU A 74 -18.39 4.22 2.83
CA LEU A 74 -18.82 3.29 3.87
C LEU A 74 -17.69 2.29 4.23
N LYS A 75 -16.99 1.75 3.23
CA LYS A 75 -15.85 0.86 3.44
C LYS A 75 -14.73 1.59 4.17
N ALA A 76 -14.41 2.82 3.78
CA ALA A 76 -13.39 3.63 4.42
C ALA A 76 -13.72 3.92 5.89
N ARG A 77 -15.00 4.12 6.25
CA ARG A 77 -15.42 4.26 7.65
C ARG A 77 -15.24 2.97 8.44
N MET A 78 -15.63 1.82 7.88
CA MET A 78 -15.51 0.52 8.54
C MET A 78 -14.04 0.15 8.77
N PHE A 79 -13.23 0.21 7.71
CA PHE A 79 -11.80 -0.09 7.78
C PHE A 79 -11.05 0.95 8.62
N GLY A 80 -11.36 2.24 8.46
CA GLY A 80 -10.74 3.31 9.24
C GLY A 80 -10.97 3.15 10.74
N ALA A 81 -12.17 2.74 11.16
CA ALA A 81 -12.43 2.42 12.56
C ALA A 81 -11.55 1.25 13.07
N ASN A 82 -11.43 0.18 12.29
CA ASN A 82 -10.63 -0.99 12.66
C ASN A 82 -9.12 -0.71 12.67
N MET A 83 -8.65 0.11 11.74
CA MET A 83 -7.22 0.45 11.58
C MET A 83 -6.80 1.64 12.46
N ALA A 84 -7.75 2.29 13.16
CA ALA A 84 -7.56 3.55 13.85
C ALA A 84 -7.05 4.69 12.93
N VAL A 85 -7.54 4.73 11.69
CA VAL A 85 -7.17 5.73 10.67
C VAL A 85 -8.40 6.53 10.23
N ARG A 86 -8.19 7.81 9.90
CA ARG A 86 -9.25 8.68 9.39
C ARG A 86 -9.79 8.13 8.06
N ALA A 87 -11.10 7.95 7.95
CA ALA A 87 -11.77 7.48 6.73
C ALA A 87 -11.43 8.34 5.50
N GLY A 88 -11.23 9.66 5.67
CA GLY A 88 -10.82 10.55 4.60
C GLY A 88 -9.47 10.17 3.98
N LEU A 89 -8.51 9.68 4.78
CA LEU A 89 -7.21 9.23 4.28
C LEU A 89 -7.36 7.96 3.42
N LEU A 90 -8.16 6.99 3.86
CA LEU A 90 -8.45 5.78 3.09
C LEU A 90 -9.16 6.09 1.78
N ARG A 91 -10.12 7.03 1.79
CA ARG A 91 -10.80 7.48 0.56
C ARG A 91 -9.81 8.10 -0.42
N GLU A 92 -8.85 8.87 0.08
CA GLU A 92 -7.80 9.44 -0.76
C GLU A 92 -6.88 8.37 -1.34
N THR A 93 -6.40 7.42 -0.52
CA THR A 93 -5.61 6.29 -1.01
C THR A 93 -6.34 5.45 -2.06
N TYR A 94 -7.66 5.29 -1.93
CA TYR A 94 -8.43 4.62 -2.97
C TYR A 94 -8.50 5.44 -4.28
N ARG A 95 -8.73 6.76 -4.19
CA ARG A 95 -8.72 7.63 -5.38
C ARG A 95 -7.36 7.61 -6.07
N ASP A 96 -6.28 7.66 -5.30
CA ASP A 96 -4.92 7.64 -5.84
C ASP A 96 -4.60 6.27 -6.47
N PHE A 97 -5.07 5.16 -5.87
CA PHE A 97 -4.98 3.84 -6.48
C PHE A 97 -5.70 3.76 -7.85
N LEU A 98 -6.85 4.43 -8.01
CA LEU A 98 -7.57 4.45 -9.29
C LEU A 98 -6.88 5.27 -10.39
N GLU A 99 -6.03 6.23 -10.01
CA GLU A 99 -5.38 7.19 -10.91
C GLU A 99 -3.87 6.92 -11.09
N SER A 100 -3.28 6.07 -10.26
CA SER A 100 -1.87 5.69 -10.32
C SER A 100 -1.62 4.65 -11.41
N ASP A 101 -0.59 4.87 -12.23
CA ASP A 101 -0.05 3.91 -13.21
C ASP A 101 1.08 3.04 -12.62
N GLU A 102 1.33 3.12 -11.31
CA GLU A 102 2.47 2.46 -10.69
C GLU A 102 2.31 0.94 -10.52
N GLY A 103 3.44 0.24 -10.43
CA GLY A 103 3.44 -1.20 -10.17
C GLY A 103 2.96 -1.58 -8.76
N PRO A 104 2.58 -2.85 -8.53
CA PRO A 104 2.16 -3.37 -7.23
C PRO A 104 3.15 -3.11 -6.08
N ILE A 105 4.46 -3.19 -6.35
CA ILE A 105 5.51 -2.95 -5.34
C ILE A 105 5.48 -1.50 -4.84
N SER A 106 5.39 -0.54 -5.76
CA SER A 106 5.34 0.89 -5.44
C SER A 106 4.14 1.22 -4.56
N CYS A 107 2.94 0.73 -4.92
CA CYS A 107 1.76 0.88 -4.07
C CYS A 107 1.97 0.30 -2.66
N TYR A 108 2.59 -0.87 -2.57
CA TYR A 108 2.87 -1.50 -1.28
C TYR A 108 3.81 -0.64 -0.43
N GLN A 109 4.86 -0.08 -1.03
CA GLN A 109 5.81 0.83 -0.37
C GLN A 109 5.11 2.10 0.13
N ASP A 110 4.28 2.73 -0.71
CA ASP A 110 3.50 3.91 -0.33
C ASP A 110 2.57 3.63 0.83
N TRP A 111 1.89 2.47 0.83
CA TRP A 111 1.01 2.10 1.92
C TRP A 111 1.77 1.83 3.21
N ILE A 112 2.95 1.21 3.14
CA ILE A 112 3.82 1.04 4.30
C ILE A 112 4.27 2.40 4.84
N ALA A 113 4.62 3.35 3.96
CA ALA A 113 5.06 4.68 4.36
C ALA A 113 3.92 5.50 5.00
N LEU A 114 2.70 5.42 4.45
CA LEU A 114 1.54 6.18 4.92
C LEU A 114 0.88 5.59 6.17
N TYR A 115 0.78 4.27 6.26
CA TYR A 115 -0.01 3.57 7.28
C TYR A 115 0.84 2.78 8.28
N GLY A 116 2.13 2.62 7.98
CA GLY A 116 3.03 1.76 8.74
C GLY A 116 3.01 0.30 8.23
N PRO A 117 4.10 -0.44 8.50
CA PRO A 117 4.29 -1.80 7.97
C PRO A 117 3.18 -2.75 8.40
N SER A 118 2.71 -2.67 9.65
CA SER A 118 1.67 -3.57 10.17
C SER A 118 0.30 -3.42 9.49
N GLN A 119 0.05 -2.31 8.78
CA GLN A 119 -1.25 -2.01 8.19
C GLN A 119 -1.35 -2.37 6.70
N ARG A 120 -0.24 -2.69 6.04
CA ARG A 120 -0.17 -2.90 4.57
C ARG A 120 -1.21 -3.90 4.02
N MET A 121 -1.47 -4.97 4.76
CA MET A 121 -2.45 -6.00 4.37
C MET A 121 -3.90 -5.54 4.57
N ALA A 122 -4.15 -4.75 5.61
CA ALA A 122 -5.46 -4.15 5.87
C ALA A 122 -5.79 -3.10 4.81
N VAL A 123 -4.79 -2.30 4.37
CA VAL A 123 -4.95 -1.36 3.25
C VAL A 123 -5.32 -2.09 1.96
N LEU A 124 -4.62 -3.17 1.58
CA LEU A 124 -4.98 -3.95 0.39
C LEU A 124 -6.41 -4.51 0.48
N SER A 125 -6.79 -5.01 1.66
CA SER A 125 -8.15 -5.54 1.89
C SER A 125 -9.22 -4.44 1.75
N PHE A 126 -8.91 -3.22 2.21
CA PHE A 126 -9.75 -2.06 1.99
C PHE A 126 -9.86 -1.71 0.50
N ILE A 127 -8.74 -1.64 -0.23
CA ILE A 127 -8.71 -1.30 -1.66
C ILE A 127 -9.56 -2.29 -2.47
N GLU A 128 -9.43 -3.58 -2.21
CA GLU A 128 -10.27 -4.60 -2.84
C GLU A 128 -11.75 -4.38 -2.53
N ALA A 129 -12.10 -4.19 -1.25
CA ALA A 129 -13.49 -4.02 -0.85
C ALA A 129 -14.11 -2.73 -1.42
N ALA A 130 -13.33 -1.64 -1.49
CA ALA A 130 -13.73 -0.38 -2.09
C ALA A 130 -13.96 -0.55 -3.60
N LEU A 131 -13.01 -1.20 -4.30
CA LEU A 131 -13.10 -1.46 -5.74
C LEU A 131 -14.35 -2.26 -6.11
N LEU A 132 -14.65 -3.34 -5.38
CA LEU A 132 -15.84 -4.16 -5.62
C LEU A 132 -17.15 -3.39 -5.35
N THR A 133 -17.13 -2.50 -4.34
CA THR A 133 -18.28 -1.63 -4.05
C THR A 133 -18.49 -0.62 -5.17
N ASP A 134 -17.42 -0.06 -5.71
CA ASP A 134 -17.44 0.92 -6.79
C ASP A 134 -17.92 0.32 -8.13
N ILE A 135 -17.43 -0.87 -8.47
CA ILE A 135 -17.90 -1.65 -9.63
C ILE A 135 -19.42 -1.86 -9.58
N SER A 136 -19.96 -2.07 -8.38
CA SER A 136 -21.38 -2.37 -8.15
C SER A 136 -22.23 -1.12 -7.89
N ALA A 137 -21.63 0.07 -7.90
CA ALA A 137 -22.31 1.30 -7.57
C ALA A 137 -23.28 1.74 -8.68
N GLN A 138 -24.27 2.56 -8.31
CA GLN A 138 -25.19 3.16 -9.28
C GLN A 138 -24.45 4.07 -10.26
N ASP A 139 -23.50 4.86 -9.74
CA ASP A 139 -22.62 5.73 -10.51
C ASP A 139 -21.16 5.29 -10.26
N PRO A 140 -20.63 4.29 -11.01
CA PRO A 140 -19.25 3.85 -10.83
C PRO A 140 -18.23 4.96 -11.15
N SER A 141 -17.05 4.88 -10.53
CA SER A 141 -15.98 5.86 -10.74
C SER A 141 -15.27 5.70 -12.09
N CYS A 142 -15.26 4.49 -12.65
CA CYS A 142 -14.47 4.12 -13.81
C CYS A 142 -15.32 3.38 -14.86
N SER A 143 -14.78 3.26 -16.06
CA SER A 143 -15.32 2.37 -17.09
C SER A 143 -15.08 0.89 -16.75
N ARG A 144 -15.82 -0.02 -17.41
CA ARG A 144 -15.62 -1.47 -17.25
C ARG A 144 -14.21 -1.92 -17.64
N VAL A 145 -13.60 -1.27 -18.64
CA VAL A 145 -12.24 -1.60 -19.10
C VAL A 145 -11.21 -1.22 -18.03
N GLU A 146 -11.30 0.00 -17.50
CA GLU A 146 -10.45 0.45 -16.39
C GLU A 146 -10.60 -0.46 -15.17
N PHE A 147 -11.82 -0.85 -14.81
CA PHE A 147 -12.03 -1.79 -13.70
C PHE A 147 -11.39 -3.15 -13.96
N GLY A 148 -11.39 -3.65 -15.20
CA GLY A 148 -10.67 -4.87 -15.56
C GLY A 148 -9.16 -4.77 -15.29
N GLN A 149 -8.55 -3.63 -15.63
CA GLN A 149 -7.13 -3.35 -15.36
C GLN A 149 -6.85 -3.24 -13.85
N LEU A 150 -7.71 -2.53 -13.13
CA LEU A 150 -7.60 -2.38 -11.67
C LEU A 150 -7.74 -3.71 -10.94
N LEU A 151 -8.64 -4.60 -11.38
CA LEU A 151 -8.79 -5.95 -10.83
C LEU A 151 -7.55 -6.82 -11.10
N ALA A 152 -6.92 -6.69 -12.27
CA ALA A 152 -5.65 -7.34 -12.55
C ALA A 152 -4.55 -6.84 -11.59
N ARG A 153 -4.45 -5.52 -11.39
CA ARG A 153 -3.51 -4.92 -10.42
C ARG A 153 -3.75 -5.38 -8.98
N VAL A 154 -5.01 -5.48 -8.54
CA VAL A 154 -5.37 -6.05 -7.22
C VAL A 154 -4.93 -7.52 -7.13
N THR A 155 -5.05 -8.28 -8.22
CA THR A 155 -4.59 -9.68 -8.27
C THR A 155 -3.07 -9.77 -8.07
N ASP A 156 -2.30 -8.89 -8.72
CA ASP A 156 -0.86 -8.84 -8.53
C ASP A 156 -0.46 -8.39 -7.11
N LEU A 157 -1.15 -7.41 -6.55
CA LEU A 157 -0.99 -7.00 -5.15
C LEU A 157 -1.28 -8.15 -4.16
N LYS A 158 -2.27 -9.00 -4.44
CA LYS A 158 -2.55 -10.18 -3.61
C LYS A 158 -1.47 -11.25 -3.73
N ARG A 159 -0.86 -11.41 -4.91
CA ARG A 159 0.31 -12.29 -5.08
C ARG A 159 1.47 -11.76 -4.24
N LEU A 160 1.73 -10.46 -4.29
CA LEU A 160 2.75 -9.80 -3.46
C LEU A 160 2.47 -10.00 -1.97
N ARG A 161 1.25 -9.74 -1.50
CA ARG A 161 0.84 -10.01 -0.10
C ARG A 161 1.12 -11.45 0.32
N SER A 162 0.78 -12.42 -0.53
CA SER A 162 0.96 -13.84 -0.19
C SER A 162 2.44 -14.20 -0.08
N ALA A 163 3.28 -13.65 -0.95
CA ALA A 163 4.73 -13.83 -0.88
C ALA A 163 5.32 -13.16 0.36
N ASP A 164 4.88 -11.95 0.70
CA ASP A 164 5.22 -11.23 1.93
C ASP A 164 4.87 -12.03 3.18
N GLU A 165 3.60 -12.44 3.35
CA GLU A 165 3.16 -13.24 4.50
C GLU A 165 4.04 -14.48 4.71
N LEU A 166 4.30 -15.22 3.63
CA LEU A 166 5.11 -16.42 3.67
C LEU A 166 6.58 -16.10 4.01
N PHE A 167 7.16 -15.10 3.36
CA PHE A 167 8.56 -14.73 3.53
C PHE A 167 8.83 -14.22 4.95
N ILE A 168 8.02 -13.27 5.44
CA ILE A 168 8.16 -12.68 6.77
C ILE A 168 7.92 -13.73 7.86
N SER A 169 6.86 -14.54 7.76
CA SER A 169 6.56 -15.56 8.77
C SER A 169 7.65 -16.63 8.86
N GLN A 170 8.24 -17.03 7.72
CA GLN A 170 9.33 -18.00 7.71
C GLN A 170 10.62 -17.43 8.31
N LEU A 171 10.98 -16.19 7.98
CA LEU A 171 12.18 -15.56 8.52
C LEU A 171 12.06 -15.31 10.03
N LEU A 172 10.95 -14.70 10.46
CA LEU A 172 10.74 -14.36 11.88
C LEU A 172 10.37 -15.57 12.74
N GLY A 173 10.01 -16.69 12.12
CA GLY A 173 9.87 -17.99 12.79
C GLY A 173 11.21 -18.67 13.10
N ASP A 174 12.32 -18.17 12.56
CA ASP A 174 13.64 -18.79 12.71
C ASP A 174 14.46 -18.14 13.84
N ALA A 175 14.80 -18.93 14.86
CA ALA A 175 15.53 -18.44 16.03
C ALA A 175 16.95 -17.92 15.71
N LEU A 176 17.60 -18.39 14.65
CA LEU A 176 18.89 -17.83 14.25
C LEU A 176 18.70 -16.44 13.63
N ILE A 177 17.74 -16.30 12.73
CA ILE A 177 17.44 -15.01 12.09
C ILE A 177 17.06 -13.98 13.16
N CYS A 178 16.13 -14.32 14.06
CA CYS A 178 15.67 -13.41 15.12
C CYS A 178 16.74 -13.02 16.13
N ARG A 179 17.80 -13.83 16.31
CA ARG A 179 18.97 -13.43 17.12
C ARG A 179 19.76 -12.28 16.48
N HIS A 180 19.76 -12.19 15.16
CA HIS A 180 20.43 -11.11 14.42
C HIS A 180 19.50 -9.94 14.16
N ASN A 181 18.30 -10.21 13.66
CA ASN A 181 17.26 -9.20 13.50
C ASN A 181 15.84 -9.78 13.57
N ALA A 182 15.08 -9.37 14.60
CA ALA A 182 13.67 -9.70 14.77
C ALA A 182 12.72 -8.58 14.27
N ASN A 183 13.26 -7.49 13.71
CA ASN A 183 12.50 -6.34 13.27
C ASN A 183 11.91 -6.57 11.87
N GLU A 184 10.60 -6.84 11.81
CA GLU A 184 9.85 -7.05 10.56
C GLU A 184 10.05 -5.95 9.49
N PRO A 185 10.01 -4.64 9.83
CA PRO A 185 10.26 -3.57 8.87
C PRO A 185 11.54 -3.73 8.03
N ASP A 186 12.64 -4.18 8.64
CA ASP A 186 13.92 -4.32 7.92
C ASP A 186 13.84 -5.47 6.91
N TRP A 187 13.13 -6.54 7.26
CA TRP A 187 12.88 -7.67 6.37
C TRP A 187 11.88 -7.34 5.26
N LEU A 188 10.95 -6.42 5.49
CA LEU A 188 10.07 -5.88 4.44
C LEU A 188 10.86 -5.03 3.44
N VAL A 189 11.75 -4.15 3.94
CA VAL A 189 12.66 -3.39 3.07
C VAL A 189 13.54 -4.35 2.26
N PHE A 190 14.07 -5.40 2.89
CA PHE A 190 14.82 -6.45 2.19
C PHE A 190 13.99 -7.13 1.10
N LEU A 191 12.77 -7.59 1.43
CA LEU A 191 11.88 -8.27 0.48
C LEU A 191 11.60 -7.40 -0.75
N LEU A 192 11.14 -6.17 -0.52
CA LEU A 192 10.79 -5.25 -1.61
C LEU A 192 12.05 -4.86 -2.40
N GLY A 193 13.17 -4.64 -1.72
CA GLY A 193 14.46 -4.36 -2.34
C GLY A 193 14.96 -5.50 -3.23
N VAL A 194 14.84 -6.76 -2.81
CA VAL A 194 15.26 -7.91 -3.63
C VAL A 194 14.38 -8.07 -4.88
N LEU A 195 13.09 -7.76 -4.78
CA LEU A 195 12.16 -7.83 -5.91
C LEU A 195 12.43 -6.72 -6.94
N THR A 196 12.84 -5.53 -6.49
CA THR A 196 13.09 -4.36 -7.35
C THR A 196 14.54 -4.25 -7.84
N TYR A 197 15.50 -4.52 -6.96
CA TYR A 197 16.94 -4.33 -7.17
C TYR A 197 17.70 -5.61 -6.76
N PRO A 198 17.49 -6.74 -7.45
CA PRO A 198 18.10 -8.03 -7.10
C PRO A 198 19.64 -7.98 -7.12
N ASP A 199 20.22 -7.03 -7.85
CA ASP A 199 21.65 -6.87 -8.01
C ASP A 199 22.32 -6.16 -6.81
N GLU A 200 21.55 -5.62 -5.87
CA GLU A 200 22.04 -4.91 -4.67
C GLU A 200 22.05 -5.79 -3.40
N LEU A 201 22.11 -7.12 -3.55
CA LEU A 201 21.95 -8.07 -2.45
C LEU A 201 22.85 -7.79 -1.25
N ASP A 202 24.11 -7.39 -1.46
CA ASP A 202 25.05 -7.11 -0.37
C ASP A 202 24.54 -5.95 0.53
N GLN A 203 24.02 -4.89 -0.07
CA GLN A 203 23.47 -3.74 0.65
C GLN A 203 22.16 -4.09 1.34
N LEU A 204 21.31 -4.87 0.67
CA LEU A 204 20.04 -5.34 1.22
C LEU A 204 20.27 -6.23 2.44
N LEU A 205 21.19 -7.21 2.35
CA LEU A 205 21.56 -8.06 3.48
C LEU A 205 22.15 -7.25 4.63
N LEU A 206 23.00 -6.26 4.33
CA LEU A 206 23.56 -5.39 5.36
C LEU A 206 22.48 -4.56 6.05
N GLY A 207 21.50 -4.03 5.30
CA GLY A 207 20.36 -3.32 5.88
C GLY A 207 19.50 -4.21 6.78
N ALA A 208 19.28 -5.46 6.40
CA ALA A 208 18.47 -6.41 7.16
C ALA A 208 19.18 -7.01 8.37
N LEU A 209 20.49 -7.26 8.30
CA LEU A 209 21.23 -7.99 9.35
C LEU A 209 22.15 -7.09 10.18
N GLY A 210 22.46 -5.89 9.66
CA GLY A 210 23.42 -4.96 10.26
C GLY A 210 24.87 -5.45 10.22
N GLU A 211 25.79 -4.58 10.60
CA GLU A 211 27.24 -4.89 10.61
C GLU A 211 27.63 -5.95 11.65
N ARG A 212 26.82 -6.13 12.70
CA ARG A 212 27.09 -7.07 13.79
C ARG A 212 27.18 -8.51 13.32
N VAL A 213 26.51 -8.85 12.21
CA VAL A 213 26.60 -10.17 11.59
C VAL A 213 28.03 -10.52 11.21
N LEU A 214 28.87 -9.52 10.85
CA LEU A 214 30.27 -9.72 10.46
C LEU A 214 31.15 -10.21 11.62
N LEU A 215 30.74 -9.92 12.86
CA LEU A 215 31.41 -10.37 14.09
C LEU A 215 31.02 -11.79 14.49
N SER A 216 30.03 -12.38 13.81
CA SER A 216 29.54 -13.71 14.14
C SER A 216 30.48 -14.81 13.62
N PRO A 217 30.50 -15.98 14.27
CA PRO A 217 31.27 -17.13 13.79
C PRO A 217 30.98 -17.43 12.31
N HIS A 218 31.98 -17.86 11.55
CA HIS A 218 31.81 -18.08 10.11
C HIS A 218 30.71 -19.10 9.78
N HIS A 219 30.63 -20.19 10.55
CA HIS A 219 29.57 -21.21 10.41
C HIS A 219 28.16 -20.64 10.63
N GLU A 220 28.02 -19.69 11.56
CA GLU A 220 26.74 -19.06 11.85
C GLU A 220 26.31 -18.14 10.71
N ARG A 221 27.25 -17.34 10.18
CA ARG A 221 27.02 -16.50 8.99
C ARG A 221 26.62 -17.31 7.77
N SER A 222 27.30 -18.43 7.50
CA SER A 222 26.97 -19.32 6.39
C SER A 222 25.58 -19.92 6.54
N THR A 223 25.25 -20.37 7.75
CA THR A 223 23.91 -20.91 8.07
C THR A 223 22.83 -19.83 7.87
N LEU A 224 23.07 -18.61 8.34
CA LEU A 224 22.16 -17.48 8.18
C LEU A 224 21.95 -17.13 6.70
N LEU A 225 23.04 -17.01 5.94
CA LEU A 225 23.00 -16.73 4.51
C LEU A 225 22.22 -17.80 3.74
N GLN A 226 22.42 -19.08 4.05
CA GLN A 226 21.69 -20.18 3.41
C GLN A 226 20.19 -20.14 3.71
N LYS A 227 19.79 -19.76 4.93
CA LYS A 227 18.38 -19.57 5.28
C LYS A 227 17.76 -18.42 4.49
N VAL A 228 18.40 -17.24 4.48
CA VAL A 228 17.91 -16.10 3.71
C VAL A 228 17.84 -16.43 2.22
N ARG A 229 18.89 -17.03 1.66
CA ARG A 229 18.93 -17.53 0.27
C ARG A 229 17.74 -18.41 -0.05
N ARG A 230 17.47 -19.42 0.80
CA ARG A 230 16.37 -20.37 0.57
C ARG A 230 15.04 -19.64 0.43
N HIS A 231 14.74 -18.70 1.33
CA HIS A 231 13.47 -17.99 1.31
C HIS A 231 13.40 -17.00 0.13
N SER A 232 14.50 -16.30 -0.19
CA SER A 232 14.55 -15.39 -1.34
C SER A 232 14.38 -16.12 -2.68
N LEU A 233 14.96 -17.31 -2.84
CA LEU A 233 14.84 -18.09 -4.08
C LEU A 233 13.52 -18.86 -4.20
N GLN A 234 12.68 -18.85 -3.17
CA GLN A 234 11.32 -19.39 -3.20
C GLN A 234 10.27 -18.34 -3.59
N LEU A 235 10.67 -17.07 -3.75
CA LEU A 235 9.77 -16.01 -4.18
C LEU A 235 9.25 -16.27 -5.61
N PRO A 236 7.96 -16.03 -5.89
CA PRO A 236 7.40 -16.21 -7.21
C PRO A 236 8.13 -15.36 -8.27
N PRO A 237 8.62 -15.94 -9.38
CA PRO A 237 9.37 -15.22 -10.42
C PRO A 237 8.64 -14.01 -11.00
N GLN A 238 7.30 -14.05 -11.03
CA GLN A 238 6.46 -12.99 -11.58
C GLN A 238 6.45 -11.71 -10.74
N LEU A 239 6.97 -11.75 -9.50
CA LEU A 239 7.08 -10.57 -8.64
C LEU A 239 8.36 -9.77 -8.87
N PHE A 240 9.34 -10.34 -9.57
CA PHE A 240 10.60 -9.67 -9.82
C PHE A 240 10.48 -8.64 -10.95
N ALA A 241 11.36 -7.64 -10.92
CA ALA A 241 11.42 -6.58 -11.93
C ALA A 241 11.63 -7.09 -13.37
N ASP A 242 12.31 -8.24 -13.55
CA ASP A 242 12.54 -8.86 -14.84
C ASP A 242 12.71 -10.38 -14.75
N GLU A 243 12.56 -11.08 -15.88
CA GLU A 243 12.62 -12.56 -15.95
C GLU A 243 13.96 -13.16 -15.54
N ARG A 244 15.07 -12.39 -15.63
CA ARG A 244 16.42 -12.86 -15.29
C ARG A 244 16.79 -12.54 -13.84
N ALA A 245 16.01 -11.72 -13.14
CA ALA A 245 16.28 -11.32 -11.77
C ALA A 245 16.46 -12.51 -10.80
N PRO A 246 15.65 -13.58 -10.84
CA PRO A 246 15.86 -14.74 -9.98
C PRO A 246 17.20 -15.44 -10.22
N LEU A 247 17.66 -15.50 -11.48
CA LEU A 247 18.95 -16.09 -11.83
C LEU A 247 20.10 -15.24 -11.28
N ARG A 248 20.07 -13.93 -11.51
CA ARG A 248 21.09 -13.00 -10.98
C ARG A 248 21.15 -13.07 -9.45
N LEU A 249 20.00 -13.07 -8.79
CA LEU A 249 19.91 -13.22 -7.34
C LEU A 249 20.56 -14.54 -6.86
N ALA A 250 20.29 -15.65 -7.54
CA ALA A 250 20.88 -16.94 -7.21
C ALA A 250 22.40 -16.96 -7.39
N GLU A 251 22.92 -16.32 -8.44
CA GLU A 251 24.36 -16.16 -8.70
C GLU A 251 25.02 -15.33 -7.58
N GLN A 252 24.39 -14.23 -7.16
CA GLN A 252 24.90 -13.40 -6.06
C GLN A 252 24.94 -14.14 -4.72
N PHE A 253 23.88 -14.89 -4.39
CA PHE A 253 23.91 -15.75 -3.19
C PHE A 253 24.98 -16.84 -3.27
N THR A 254 25.23 -17.40 -4.46
CA THR A 254 26.27 -18.42 -4.67
C THR A 254 27.66 -17.83 -4.44
N ARG A 255 27.93 -16.65 -5.02
CA ARG A 255 29.16 -15.88 -4.78
C ARG A 255 29.39 -15.63 -3.28
N LEU A 256 28.36 -15.22 -2.55
CA LEU A 256 28.45 -14.99 -1.11
C LEU A 256 28.70 -16.27 -0.31
N ALA A 257 28.07 -17.38 -0.71
CA ALA A 257 28.29 -18.68 -0.08
C ALA A 257 29.73 -19.18 -0.29
N ASP A 258 30.31 -19.00 -1.47
CA ASP A 258 31.70 -19.37 -1.76
C ASP A 258 32.69 -18.60 -0.89
N ILE A 259 32.45 -17.29 -0.70
CA ILE A 259 33.23 -16.44 0.20
C ILE A 259 33.12 -16.95 1.64
N ALA A 260 31.91 -17.20 2.13
CA ALA A 260 31.67 -17.69 3.49
C ALA A 260 32.38 -19.04 3.74
N TYR A 261 32.26 -19.97 2.80
CA TYR A 261 32.90 -21.29 2.87
C TYR A 261 34.42 -21.20 2.89
N ALA A 262 35.02 -20.36 2.03
CA ALA A 262 36.46 -20.15 2.00
C ALA A 262 37.00 -19.64 3.36
N HIS A 263 36.24 -18.80 4.05
CA HIS A 263 36.59 -18.34 5.38
C HIS A 263 36.47 -19.43 6.45
N GLU A 264 35.40 -20.24 6.43
CA GLU A 264 35.26 -21.40 7.33
C GLU A 264 36.42 -22.38 7.19
N CYS A 265 36.84 -22.69 5.95
CA CYS A 265 37.99 -23.58 5.72
C CYS A 265 39.29 -23.01 6.31
N LYS A 266 39.53 -21.69 6.20
CA LYS A 266 40.71 -21.04 6.79
C LYS A 266 40.67 -21.10 8.32
N GLU A 267 39.50 -20.88 8.93
CA GLU A 267 39.32 -20.96 10.38
C GLU A 267 39.53 -22.39 10.90
N ARG A 268 38.93 -23.40 10.25
CA ARG A 268 39.13 -24.82 10.60
C ARG A 268 40.58 -25.26 10.47
N ARG A 269 41.32 -24.75 9.47
CA ARG A 269 42.76 -25.03 9.34
C ARG A 269 43.59 -24.37 10.45
N ARG A 270 43.17 -23.21 10.96
CA ARG A 270 43.83 -22.54 12.10
C ARG A 270 43.53 -23.23 13.44
N LEU A 271 42.32 -23.76 13.62
CA LEU A 271 41.90 -24.45 14.84
C LEU A 271 42.30 -25.94 14.87
N GLY A 272 42.34 -26.59 13.70
CA GLY A 272 42.78 -27.97 13.52
C GLY A 272 44.30 -28.14 13.42
N GLY A 273 45.05 -27.05 13.52
CA GLY A 273 46.48 -27.09 13.82
C GLY A 273 46.70 -26.90 15.32
N CYS A 274 47.08 -27.95 16.03
CA CYS A 274 47.61 -27.85 17.39
C CYS A 274 48.48 -29.09 17.70
N PRO A 275 49.60 -29.00 18.43
CA PRO A 275 50.43 -27.84 18.79
C PRO A 275 51.67 -27.65 17.89
#